data_AF-A0A9X6STH1-F1
#
_entry.id   AF-A0A9X6STH1-F1
#
_cell.length_a   1.000
_cell.length_b   1.000
_cell.length_c   1.000
_cell.angle_alpha   90.00
_cell.angle_beta   90.00
_cell.angle_gamma   90.00
#
_symmetry.space_group_name_H-M   'P 1'
#
loop_
_entity.id
_entity.type
_entity.pdbx_description
1 polymer ?
#
loop_
_entity_poly.entity_id
_entity_poly.type
_entity_poly.pdbx_seq_one_letter_code
_entity_poly.pdbx_strand_id
1 'polypeptide(L)' 'MTKMKIEDLPENVQHILKIMRGEIELPPRKRIKPIDFYSYEAKDVFPNSPDMQRYFNKMKHKELERRKYVGEIKNRY' A
#
# COMPACT_ATOMS: atom_id res chain seq x y z
N MET A 1 -47.29 10.03 -9.31
CA MET A 1 -45.97 9.35 -9.35
C MET A 1 -45.72 8.73 -7.99
N THR A 2 -45.61 7.41 -7.92
CA THR A 2 -45.28 6.69 -6.68
C THR A 2 -43.80 6.90 -6.37
N LYS A 3 -43.49 7.40 -5.16
CA LYS A 3 -42.11 7.47 -4.69
C LYS A 3 -41.69 6.05 -4.30
N MET A 4 -40.72 5.48 -5.02
CA MET A 4 -40.10 4.20 -4.63
C MET A 4 -39.41 4.37 -3.29
N LYS A 5 -39.51 3.35 -2.43
CA LYS A 5 -38.79 3.34 -1.17
C LYS A 5 -37.37 2.84 -1.39
N ILE A 6 -36.46 3.16 -0.49
CA ILE A 6 -35.04 2.78 -0.62
C ILE A 6 -34.91 1.27 -0.42
N GLU A 7 -35.74 0.71 0.45
CA GLU A 7 -35.81 -0.72 0.75
C GLU A 7 -36.14 -1.56 -0.49
N ASP A 8 -36.74 -0.94 -1.52
CA ASP A 8 -37.10 -1.61 -2.78
C ASP A 8 -35.92 -1.69 -3.77
N LEU A 9 -34.79 -1.02 -3.48
CA LEU A 9 -33.61 -1.00 -4.35
C LEU A 9 -32.68 -2.19 -4.06
N PRO A 10 -31.80 -2.58 -4.99
CA PRO A 10 -30.76 -3.58 -4.72
C PRO A 10 -29.84 -3.16 -3.55
N GLU A 11 -29.41 -4.10 -2.72
CA GLU A 11 -28.63 -3.85 -1.50
C GLU A 11 -27.40 -2.97 -1.72
N ASN A 12 -26.66 -3.20 -2.82
CA ASN A 12 -25.49 -2.38 -3.18
C ASN A 12 -25.86 -0.90 -3.39
N VAL A 13 -27.01 -0.65 -4.03
CA VAL A 13 -27.51 0.71 -4.29
C VAL A 13 -28.01 1.34 -3.00
N GLN A 14 -28.73 0.58 -2.16
CA GLN A 14 -29.13 1.04 -0.83
C GLN A 14 -27.91 1.46 0.00
N HIS A 15 -26.88 0.63 0.03
CA HIS A 15 -25.66 0.88 0.78
C HIS A 15 -24.96 2.18 0.32
N ILE A 16 -24.79 2.37 -0.98
CA ILE A 16 -24.22 3.60 -1.55
C ILE A 16 -25.07 4.82 -1.20
N LEU A 17 -26.40 4.73 -1.34
CA LEU A 17 -27.31 5.84 -1.01
C LEU A 17 -27.25 6.20 0.47
N LYS A 18 -27.21 5.21 1.37
CA LYS A 18 -27.07 5.43 2.82
C LYS A 18 -25.72 6.08 3.16
N ILE A 19 -24.62 5.69 2.49
CA ILE A 19 -23.32 6.36 2.61
C ILE A 19 -23.41 7.82 2.15
N MET A 20 -23.99 8.09 0.96
CA MET A 20 -24.08 9.45 0.42
C MET A 20 -24.95 10.37 1.28
N ARG A 21 -25.94 9.82 1.99
CA ARG A 21 -26.79 10.55 2.93
C ARG A 21 -26.17 10.74 4.31
N GLY A 22 -25.01 10.13 4.58
CA GLY A 22 -24.36 10.15 5.89
C GLY A 22 -25.03 9.28 6.95
N GLU A 23 -25.91 8.36 6.54
CA GLU A 23 -26.56 7.39 7.44
C GLU A 23 -25.62 6.24 7.83
N ILE A 24 -24.62 5.96 6.98
CA ILE A 24 -23.57 4.97 7.21
C ILE A 24 -22.21 5.64 7.05
N GLU A 25 -21.34 5.51 8.06
CA GLU A 25 -19.95 5.94 7.95
C GLU A 25 -19.14 4.93 7.13
N LEU A 26 -18.33 5.44 6.20
CA LEU A 26 -17.36 4.60 5.51
C LEU A 26 -16.27 4.19 6.50
N PRO A 27 -15.87 2.90 6.50
CA PRO A 27 -14.76 2.48 7.33
C PRO A 27 -13.50 3.29 6.95
N PRO A 28 -12.66 3.64 7.93
CA PRO A 28 -11.42 4.35 7.64
C PRO A 28 -10.58 3.54 6.67
N ARG A 29 -10.04 4.21 5.65
CA ARG A 29 -9.12 3.57 4.70
C ARG A 29 -7.93 2.99 5.47
N LYS A 30 -7.75 1.68 5.40
CA LYS A 30 -6.53 1.05 5.94
C LYS A 30 -5.34 1.55 5.14
N ARG A 31 -4.34 2.12 5.82
CA ARG A 31 -3.07 2.46 5.19
C ARG A 31 -2.41 1.17 4.72
N ILE A 32 -2.22 1.03 3.42
CA ILE A 32 -1.40 -0.05 2.85
C ILE A 32 0.05 0.29 3.19
N LYS A 33 0.71 -0.59 3.95
CA LYS A 33 2.14 -0.42 4.23
C LYS A 33 2.90 -0.60 2.91
N PRO A 34 3.76 0.35 2.51
CA PRO A 34 4.60 0.14 1.35
C PRO A 34 5.49 -1.07 1.60
N ILE A 35 5.56 -1.96 0.60
CA ILE A 35 6.43 -3.12 0.64
C ILE A 35 7.87 -2.64 0.43
N ASP A 36 8.78 -3.01 1.33
CA ASP A 36 10.19 -2.67 1.17
C ASP A 36 10.82 -3.60 0.14
N PHE A 37 10.95 -3.12 -1.09
CA PHE A 37 11.50 -3.89 -2.20
C PHE A 37 12.91 -4.42 -1.92
N TYR A 38 13.71 -3.68 -1.14
CA TYR A 38 15.08 -4.09 -0.79
C TYR A 38 15.13 -5.13 0.34
N SER A 39 13.99 -5.51 0.94
CA SER A 39 13.95 -6.57 1.96
C SER A 39 14.15 -7.96 1.37
N TYR A 40 13.76 -8.19 0.11
CA TYR A 40 13.87 -9.48 -0.57
C TYR A 40 15.30 -9.88 -0.90
N GLU A 41 15.53 -11.18 -1.10
CA GLU A 41 16.78 -11.69 -1.67
C GLU A 41 16.78 -11.53 -3.19
N ALA A 42 17.96 -11.27 -3.76
CA ALA A 42 18.11 -11.07 -5.20
C ALA A 42 17.64 -12.28 -6.02
N LYS A 43 17.85 -13.50 -5.49
CA LYS A 43 17.46 -14.76 -6.14
C LYS A 43 15.94 -14.93 -6.25
N ASP A 44 15.19 -14.34 -5.32
CA ASP A 44 13.73 -14.43 -5.31
C ASP A 44 13.11 -13.46 -6.32
N VAL A 45 13.77 -12.31 -6.52
CA VAL A 45 13.33 -11.28 -7.49
C VAL A 45 13.78 -11.62 -8.91
N PHE A 46 15.00 -12.13 -9.08
CA PHE A 46 15.62 -12.43 -10.38
C PHE A 46 16.17 -13.86 -10.43
N PRO A 47 15.33 -14.91 -10.37
CA PRO A 47 15.78 -16.30 -10.22
C PRO A 47 16.68 -16.78 -11.36
N ASN A 48 16.44 -16.31 -12.59
CA ASN A 48 17.11 -16.80 -13.79
C ASN A 48 18.15 -15.82 -14.36
N SER A 49 18.49 -14.74 -13.63
CA SER A 49 19.42 -13.72 -14.14
C SER A 49 20.50 -13.37 -13.11
N PRO A 50 21.67 -14.03 -13.17
CA PRO A 50 22.79 -13.74 -12.29
C PRO A 50 23.25 -12.28 -12.36
N ASP A 51 23.20 -11.67 -13.54
CA ASP A 51 23.59 -10.28 -13.74
C ASP A 51 22.64 -9.31 -13.03
N MET A 52 21.33 -9.53 -13.13
CA MET A 52 20.34 -8.74 -12.41
C MET A 52 20.41 -8.98 -10.90
N GLN A 53 20.74 -10.19 -10.45
CA GLN A 53 20.98 -10.45 -9.03
C GLN A 53 22.14 -9.62 -8.49
N ARG A 54 23.27 -9.57 -9.22
CA ARG A 54 24.44 -8.76 -8.85
C ARG A 54 24.11 -7.27 -8.83
N TYR A 55 23.42 -6.78 -9.86
CA TYR A 55 22.98 -5.39 -9.95
C TYR A 55 22.07 -5.02 -8.77
N PHE A 56 21.07 -5.85 -8.48
CA PHE A 56 20.13 -5.64 -7.38
C PHE A 56 20.84 -5.60 -6.02
N ASN A 57 21.78 -6.52 -5.77
CA ASN A 57 22.57 -6.51 -4.54
C ASN A 57 23.41 -5.24 -4.37
N LYS A 58 24.00 -4.72 -5.45
CA LYS A 58 24.73 -3.45 -5.44
C LYS A 58 23.82 -2.28 -5.08
N MET A 59 22.60 -2.26 -5.62
CA MET A 59 21.61 -1.22 -5.32
C MET A 59 21.12 -1.32 -3.86
N LYS A 60 20.84 -2.54 -3.39
CA LYS A 60 20.45 -2.83 -2.00
C LYS A 60 21.50 -2.33 -1.00
N HIS A 61 22.79 -2.54 -1.27
CA HIS A 61 23.87 -2.04 -0.42
C HIS A 61 23.86 -0.51 -0.31
N LYS A 62 23.76 0.20 -1.44
CA LYS A 62 23.71 1.66 -1.46
C LYS A 62 22.51 2.22 -0.69
N GLU A 63 21.34 1.59 -0.82
CA GLU A 63 20.16 2.02 -0.09
C GLU A 63 20.30 1.79 1.42
N LEU A 64 20.95 0.69 1.86
CA LEU A 64 21.23 0.44 3.26
C LEU A 64 22.19 1.49 3.85
N GLU A 65 23.25 1.86 3.13
CA GLU A 65 24.16 2.94 3.54
C GLU A 65 23.43 4.28 3.66
N ARG A 66 22.58 4.62 2.68
CA ARG A 66 21.75 5.83 2.72
C ARG A 66 20.84 5.86 3.94
N ARG A 67 20.18 4.74 4.25
CA ARG A 67 19.29 4.61 5.42
C ARG A 67 20.05 4.74 6.74
N LYS A 68 21.23 4.13 6.85
CA LYS A 68 22.12 4.29 8.02
C LYS A 68 22.49 5.76 8.23
N TYR A 69 22.95 6.42 7.18
CA TYR A 69 23.32 7.84 7.22
C TYR A 69 22.14 8.74 7.66
N VAL A 70 20.95 8.53 7.10
CA VAL A 70 19.75 9.30 7.50
C VAL A 70 19.36 9.00 8.96
N GLY A 71 19.48 7.74 9.40
CA GLY A 71 19.25 7.36 10.79
C GLY A 71 20.24 8.02 11.75
N GLU A 72 21.52 8.09 11.38
CA GLU A 72 22.57 8.78 12.14
C GLU A 72 22.31 10.28 12.26
N ILE A 73 21.85 10.95 11.19
CA ILE A 73 21.47 12.38 11.26
C ILE A 73 20.33 12.59 12.26
N LYS A 74 19.31 11.73 12.24
CA LYS A 74 18.14 11.86 13.13
C LYS A 74 18.46 11.64 14.60
N ASN A 75 19.53 10.93 14.94
CA ASN A 75 19.93 10.68 16.32
C ASN A 75 20.88 11.76 16.88
N ARG A 76 21.29 12.75 16.07
CA ARG A 76 22.19 13.84 16.49
C ARG A 76 21.46 15.13 16.89
N TYR A 77 20.16 15.22 16.66
CA TYR A 77 19.29 16.35 17.03
C TYR A 77 18.18 15.86 17.95
#